data_AF-A0A970RP87-F1
#
_entry.id   AF-A0A970RP87-F1
#
_cell.length_a   1.000
_cell.length_b   1.000
_cell.length_c   1.000
_cell.angle_alpha   90.00
_cell.angle_beta   90.00
_cell.angle_gamma   90.00
#
_symmetry.space_group_name_H-M   'P 1'
#
loop_
_entity.id
_entity.type
_entity.pdbx_description
1 polymer ?
#
loop_
_entity_poly.entity_id
_entity_poly.type
_entity_poly.pdbx_seq_one_letter_code
_entity_poly.pdbx_strand_id
1 'polypeptide(L)'
;MAASQKTDFNKKDMNFFSEFTTSGTQLVSSFAIILLAFAVMLAYVLGSFLYYKIQINEKQKQIDSVVAYMNKPETIAELQKYSDTMRSVEDSRTYLYTLKQLDIRYGEYLHASTSMMDTINEVIPTDITITGLEYEDGQVVISGNAFTASAPLEMAQLLQDKKTFYYVSIDKIDTITVADIQGLTPEELATINRFYFTFTGALESTYSVTYSRIMDNAAQTPISTPTSATLAAGEEFLLMDINSFEMGDKEYTLTRMLINGKRPSNEDMERFIAANEYATRVTSKIDIQLYYAEKEGDAK
;
A
#
# COMPACT_ATOMS: atom_id res chain seq x y z
N MET A 1 -94.53 69.68 70.61
CA MET A 1 -94.62 70.94 69.83
C MET A 1 -93.95 70.73 68.48
N ALA A 2 -94.58 71.29 67.45
CA ALA A 2 -94.06 71.66 66.13
C ALA A 2 -93.48 70.57 65.21
N ALA A 3 -94.19 70.42 64.08
CA ALA A 3 -93.78 69.75 62.85
C ALA A 3 -92.95 70.68 61.93
N SER A 4 -92.23 70.10 60.96
CA SER A 4 -92.06 70.57 59.55
C SER A 4 -90.93 69.75 58.90
N GLN A 5 -91.19 68.81 57.98
CA GLN A 5 -91.38 68.93 56.52
C GLN A 5 -90.24 69.54 55.68
N LYS A 6 -89.82 68.71 54.69
CA LYS A 6 -89.31 69.02 53.32
C LYS A 6 -87.87 69.56 53.21
N THR A 7 -87.03 69.22 52.21
CA THR A 7 -87.19 68.63 50.87
C THR A 7 -85.82 68.24 50.29
N ASP A 8 -85.83 67.31 49.33
CA ASP A 8 -84.92 67.01 48.20
C ASP A 8 -83.60 67.79 48.02
N PHE A 9 -82.51 67.09 47.65
CA PHE A 9 -82.02 67.03 46.26
C PHE A 9 -80.77 66.16 46.07
N ASN A 10 -80.78 65.43 44.95
CA ASN A 10 -79.66 65.01 44.11
C ASN A 10 -78.72 63.85 44.50
N LYS A 11 -78.97 62.74 43.80
CA LYS A 11 -77.98 61.89 43.12
C LYS A 11 -76.68 62.63 42.77
N LYS A 12 -75.55 62.12 43.26
CA LYS A 12 -74.35 61.92 42.44
C LYS A 12 -73.33 61.04 43.17
N ASP A 13 -72.89 60.01 42.46
CA ASP A 13 -71.54 59.45 42.49
C ASP A 13 -70.96 59.07 43.85
N MET A 14 -71.12 57.80 44.23
CA MET A 14 -70.10 57.10 45.02
C MET A 14 -69.91 55.64 44.54
N ASN A 15 -69.74 55.46 43.24
CA ASN A 15 -69.00 54.32 42.66
C ASN A 15 -67.49 54.57 42.63
N PHE A 16 -66.97 55.44 43.52
CA PHE A 16 -65.57 55.90 43.49
C PHE A 16 -64.59 55.00 44.26
N PHE A 17 -65.05 53.92 44.89
CA PHE A 17 -64.20 53.03 45.70
C PHE A 17 -64.12 51.58 45.20
N SER A 18 -64.62 51.27 43.99
CA SER A 18 -64.40 49.95 43.39
C SER A 18 -63.16 49.88 42.48
N GLU A 19 -62.63 51.02 42.05
CA GLU A 19 -61.53 51.06 41.08
C GLU A 19 -60.12 51.10 41.72
N PHE A 20 -60.02 51.40 43.02
CA PHE A 20 -58.73 51.46 43.72
C PHE A 20 -58.37 50.22 44.54
N THR A 21 -59.20 49.17 44.53
CA THR A 21 -58.88 47.90 45.20
C THR A 21 -58.46 46.80 44.20
N THR A 22 -58.62 47.03 42.91
CA THR A 22 -58.37 46.01 41.86
C THR A 22 -56.93 46.02 41.34
N SER A 23 -56.25 47.18 41.39
CA SER A 23 -54.87 47.31 40.89
C SER A 23 -53.80 46.82 41.88
N GLY A 24 -54.06 46.86 43.19
CA GLY A 24 -53.14 46.37 44.22
C GLY A 24 -53.07 44.85 44.31
N THR A 25 -54.22 44.16 44.22
CA THR A 25 -54.28 42.69 44.22
C THR A 25 -53.74 42.08 42.92
N GLN A 26 -53.95 42.74 41.76
CA GLN A 26 -53.35 42.30 40.50
C GLN A 26 -51.81 42.46 40.50
N LEU A 27 -51.28 43.59 40.99
CA LEU A 27 -49.83 43.78 41.09
C LEU A 27 -49.17 42.80 42.07
N VAL A 28 -49.76 42.59 43.26
CA VAL A 28 -49.24 41.61 44.24
C VAL A 28 -49.30 40.18 43.70
N SER A 29 -50.36 39.83 42.94
CA SER A 29 -50.46 38.50 42.31
C SER A 29 -49.41 38.27 41.21
N SER A 30 -49.14 39.29 40.37
CA SER A 30 -48.12 39.19 39.31
C SER A 30 -46.71 39.09 39.89
N PHE A 31 -46.39 39.86 40.93
CA PHE A 31 -45.11 39.73 41.63
C PHE A 31 -44.94 38.35 42.29
N ALA A 32 -45.99 37.80 42.90
CA ALA A 32 -45.96 36.46 43.48
C ALA A 32 -45.73 35.38 42.41
N ILE A 33 -46.36 35.51 41.23
CA ILE A 33 -46.17 34.58 40.10
C ILE A 33 -44.75 34.68 39.54
N ILE A 34 -44.19 35.88 39.39
CA ILE A 34 -42.81 36.07 38.91
C ILE A 34 -41.81 35.52 39.92
N LEU A 35 -42.01 35.77 41.22
CA LEU A 35 -41.15 35.24 42.28
C LEU A 35 -41.21 33.70 42.33
N LEU A 36 -42.39 33.10 42.15
CA LEU A 36 -42.56 31.66 42.06
C LEU A 36 -41.86 31.09 40.82
N ALA A 37 -42.03 31.72 39.66
CA ALA A 37 -41.35 31.33 38.42
C ALA A 37 -39.82 31.44 38.56
N PHE A 38 -39.33 32.49 39.22
CA PHE A 38 -37.92 32.65 39.53
C PHE A 38 -37.42 31.57 40.49
N ALA A 39 -38.16 31.25 41.56
CA ALA A 39 -37.80 30.19 42.49
C ALA A 39 -37.75 28.81 41.80
N VAL A 40 -38.71 28.51 40.92
CA VAL A 40 -38.72 27.28 40.12
C VAL A 40 -37.56 27.24 39.14
N MET A 41 -37.27 28.35 38.45
CA MET A 41 -36.12 28.47 37.55
C MET A 41 -34.80 28.26 38.31
N LEU A 42 -34.68 28.85 39.50
CA LEU A 42 -33.47 28.76 40.32
C LEU A 42 -33.29 27.34 40.87
N ALA A 43 -34.37 26.68 41.28
CA ALA A 43 -34.36 25.26 41.64
C ALA A 43 -33.97 24.37 40.45
N TYR A 44 -34.44 24.67 39.23
CA TYR A 44 -34.08 23.95 38.02
C TYR A 44 -32.60 24.13 37.66
N VAL A 45 -32.08 25.36 37.73
CA VAL A 45 -30.66 25.67 37.45
C VAL A 45 -29.75 25.02 38.50
N LEU A 46 -30.09 25.10 39.78
CA LEU A 46 -29.32 24.43 40.84
C LEU A 46 -29.39 22.90 40.73
N GLY A 47 -30.57 22.35 40.45
CA GLY A 47 -30.78 20.92 40.29
C GLY A 47 -29.99 20.36 39.09
N SER A 48 -30.03 21.05 37.95
CA SER A 48 -29.25 20.67 36.77
C SER A 48 -27.74 20.79 37.01
N PHE A 49 -27.28 21.87 37.66
CA PHE A 49 -25.87 22.01 38.04
C PHE A 49 -25.39 20.87 38.96
N LEU A 50 -26.17 20.52 39.98
CA LEU A 50 -25.86 19.40 40.88
C LEU A 50 -25.84 18.05 40.13
N TYR A 51 -26.79 17.83 39.22
CA TYR A 51 -26.83 16.63 38.38
C TYR A 51 -25.56 16.49 37.52
N TYR A 52 -25.16 17.56 36.82
CA TYR A 52 -23.92 17.56 36.02
C TYR A 52 -22.68 17.33 36.88
N LYS A 53 -22.59 17.95 38.08
CA LYS A 53 -21.50 17.73 39.02
C LYS A 53 -21.41 16.27 39.48
N ILE A 54 -22.54 15.61 39.75
CA ILE A 54 -22.58 14.21 40.15
C ILE A 54 -22.09 13.32 39.00
N GLN A 55 -22.63 13.51 37.79
CA GLN A 55 -22.21 12.76 36.59
C GLN A 55 -20.72 12.92 36.28
N ILE A 56 -20.19 14.14 36.35
CA ILE A 56 -18.75 14.40 36.13
C ILE A 56 -17.91 13.68 37.20
N ASN A 57 -18.34 13.70 38.47
CA ASN A 57 -17.62 13.03 39.55
C ASN A 57 -17.67 11.49 39.41
N GLU A 58 -18.80 10.92 38.97
CA GLU A 58 -18.90 9.49 38.66
C GLU A 58 -17.98 9.10 37.49
N LYS A 59 -17.94 9.91 36.42
CA LYS A 59 -17.04 9.68 35.29
C LYS A 59 -15.57 9.84 35.69
N GLN A 60 -15.25 10.83 36.52
CA GLN A 60 -13.90 11.00 37.05
C GLN A 60 -13.49 9.80 37.91
N LYS A 61 -14.37 9.27 38.77
CA LYS A 61 -14.10 8.04 39.53
C LYS A 61 -13.90 6.82 38.62
N GLN A 62 -14.66 6.71 37.52
CA GLN A 62 -14.45 5.67 36.53
C GLN A 62 -13.07 5.81 35.87
N ILE A 63 -12.69 7.02 35.44
CA ILE A 63 -11.36 7.32 34.90
C ILE A 63 -10.28 6.99 35.91
N ASP A 64 -10.40 7.46 37.15
CA ASP A 64 -9.43 7.21 38.23
C ASP A 64 -9.33 5.71 38.53
N SER A 65 -10.43 4.96 38.46
CA SER A 65 -10.44 3.50 38.64
C SER A 65 -9.76 2.76 37.49
N VAL A 66 -9.93 3.23 36.25
CA VAL A 66 -9.26 2.68 35.06
C VAL A 66 -7.78 3.02 35.08
N VAL A 67 -7.42 4.26 35.43
CA VAL A 67 -6.03 4.69 35.61
C VAL A 67 -5.37 3.91 36.75
N ALA A 68 -6.06 3.73 37.88
CA ALA A 68 -5.58 2.90 38.97
C ALA A 68 -5.42 1.43 38.54
N TYR A 69 -6.34 0.89 37.72
CA TYR A 69 -6.25 -0.45 37.15
C TYR A 69 -5.08 -0.60 36.17
N MET A 70 -4.87 0.38 35.29
CA MET A 70 -3.75 0.41 34.35
C MET A 70 -2.40 0.58 35.06
N ASN A 71 -2.39 1.29 36.20
CA ASN A 71 -1.21 1.46 37.04
C ASN A 71 -0.97 0.30 38.01
N LYS A 72 -1.82 -0.72 38.03
CA LYS A 72 -1.53 -1.94 38.80
C LYS A 72 -0.29 -2.59 38.21
N PRO A 73 0.65 -3.05 39.05
CA PRO A 73 1.87 -3.72 38.60
C PRO A 73 1.60 -4.88 37.63
N GLU A 74 0.51 -5.61 37.84
CA GLU A 74 0.08 -6.74 37.00
C GLU A 74 -0.35 -6.29 35.59
N THR A 75 -1.15 -5.23 35.47
CA THR A 75 -1.61 -4.69 34.18
C THR A 75 -0.46 -4.07 33.39
N ILE A 76 0.46 -3.37 34.07
CA ILE A 76 1.68 -2.85 33.44
C ILE A 76 2.53 -4.02 32.90
N ALA A 77 2.71 -5.07 33.70
CA ALA A 77 3.46 -6.26 33.27
C ALA A 77 2.78 -6.98 32.09
N GLU A 78 1.45 -7.02 32.05
CA GLU A 78 0.68 -7.63 30.96
C GLU A 78 0.71 -6.79 29.68
N LEU A 79 0.64 -5.46 29.78
CA LEU A 79 0.83 -4.54 28.66
C LEU A 79 2.26 -4.61 28.11
N GLN A 80 3.25 -4.72 29.00
CA GLN A 80 4.65 -4.87 28.61
C GLN A 80 4.87 -6.22 27.93
N LYS A 81 4.29 -7.31 28.47
CA LYS A 81 4.29 -8.64 27.85
C LYS A 81 3.58 -8.65 26.49
N TYR A 82 2.48 -7.91 26.35
CA TYR A 82 1.79 -7.75 25.06
C TYR A 82 2.66 -6.99 24.05
N SER A 83 3.30 -5.89 24.47
CA SER A 83 4.22 -5.13 23.61
C SER A 83 5.45 -5.96 23.20
N ASP A 84 6.00 -6.74 24.12
CA ASP A 84 7.11 -7.65 23.86
C ASP A 84 6.69 -8.79 22.92
N THR A 85 5.45 -9.28 23.07
CA THR A 85 4.88 -10.29 22.17
C THR A 85 4.67 -9.73 20.76
N MET A 86 4.12 -8.52 20.63
CA MET A 86 3.98 -7.86 19.32
C MET A 86 5.33 -7.63 18.65
N ARG A 87 6.34 -7.19 19.42
CA ARG A 87 7.71 -7.06 18.92
C ARG A 87 8.30 -8.41 18.49
N SER A 88 8.08 -9.46 19.30
CA SER A 88 8.52 -10.83 18.98
C SER A 88 7.84 -11.38 17.73
N VAL A 89 6.56 -11.07 17.49
CA VAL A 89 5.84 -11.43 16.26
C VAL A 89 6.45 -10.71 15.05
N GLU A 90 6.76 -9.42 15.17
CA GLU A 90 7.37 -8.64 14.08
C GLU A 90 8.81 -9.10 13.78
N ASP A 91 9.59 -9.39 14.82
CA ASP A 91 10.93 -9.97 14.71
C ASP A 91 10.85 -11.36 14.05
N SER A 92 9.85 -12.18 14.39
CA SER A 92 9.63 -13.50 13.78
C SER A 92 9.23 -13.40 12.31
N ARG A 93 8.44 -12.39 11.92
CA ARG A 93 8.11 -12.13 10.51
C ARG A 93 9.35 -11.72 9.72
N THR A 94 10.16 -10.83 10.28
CA THR A 94 11.45 -10.42 9.69
C THR A 94 12.42 -11.60 9.58
N TYR A 95 12.45 -12.47 10.60
CA TYR A 95 13.26 -13.68 10.60
C TYR A 95 12.78 -14.69 9.56
N LEU A 96 11.47 -14.93 9.43
CA LEU A 96 10.90 -15.78 8.38
C LEU A 96 11.16 -15.22 6.97
N TYR A 97 11.06 -13.91 6.78
CA TYR A 97 11.45 -13.25 5.54
C TYR A 97 12.94 -13.49 5.22
N THR A 98 13.81 -13.28 6.22
CA THR A 98 15.26 -13.48 6.07
C THR A 98 15.62 -14.93 5.82
N LEU A 99 14.99 -15.88 6.52
CA LEU A 99 15.18 -17.32 6.30
C LEU A 99 14.69 -17.76 4.94
N LYS A 100 13.52 -17.30 4.47
CA LYS A 100 13.08 -17.58 3.10
C LYS A 100 14.05 -17.01 2.08
N GLN A 101 14.55 -15.78 2.29
CA GLN A 101 15.58 -15.24 1.39
C GLN A 101 16.90 -16.03 1.43
N LEU A 102 17.31 -16.53 2.61
CA LEU A 102 18.51 -17.35 2.77
C LEU A 102 18.35 -18.75 2.19
N ASP A 103 17.19 -19.39 2.34
CA ASP A 103 16.87 -20.70 1.76
C ASP A 103 16.92 -20.62 0.24
N ILE A 104 16.35 -19.55 -0.34
CA ILE A 104 16.47 -19.30 -1.78
C ILE A 104 17.94 -19.06 -2.16
N ARG A 105 18.71 -18.27 -1.41
CA ARG A 105 20.14 -18.04 -1.69
C ARG A 105 21.05 -19.26 -1.48
N TYR A 106 20.68 -20.18 -0.58
CA TYR A 106 21.49 -21.36 -0.27
C TYR A 106 21.34 -22.46 -1.33
N GLY A 107 20.23 -22.48 -2.07
CA GLY A 107 20.08 -23.31 -3.27
C GLY A 107 20.99 -22.90 -4.45
N GLU A 108 21.62 -21.72 -4.41
CA GLU A 108 22.08 -20.99 -5.62
C GLU A 108 23.61 -20.99 -5.89
N TYR A 109 24.43 -21.83 -5.24
CA TYR A 109 25.84 -21.96 -5.65
C TYR A 109 26.03 -23.04 -6.72
N LEU A 110 25.59 -22.74 -7.94
CA LEU A 110 25.87 -23.55 -9.14
C LEU A 110 26.89 -22.83 -10.03
N HIS A 111 28.12 -23.33 -10.00
CA HIS A 111 29.13 -22.97 -10.98
C HIS A 111 28.72 -23.56 -12.34
N ALA A 112 28.78 -22.75 -13.40
CA ALA A 112 28.72 -23.28 -14.76
C ALA A 112 29.85 -24.31 -14.95
N SER A 113 29.47 -25.55 -15.28
CA SER A 113 30.44 -26.62 -15.50
C SER A 113 31.31 -26.29 -16.71
N THR A 114 32.60 -26.62 -16.67
CA THR A 114 33.53 -26.44 -17.81
C THR A 114 33.02 -27.11 -19.08
N SER A 115 32.34 -28.25 -18.97
CA SER A 115 31.70 -28.95 -20.09
C SER A 115 30.62 -28.14 -20.82
N MET A 116 29.96 -27.23 -20.11
CA MET A 116 28.95 -26.37 -20.71
C MET A 116 29.57 -25.35 -21.66
N MET A 117 30.73 -24.78 -21.29
CA MET A 117 31.45 -23.85 -22.15
C MET A 117 32.07 -24.51 -23.37
N ASP A 118 32.54 -25.74 -23.22
CA ASP A 118 33.00 -26.54 -24.36
C ASP A 118 31.84 -26.76 -25.35
N THR A 119 30.65 -27.09 -24.83
CA THR A 119 29.46 -27.29 -25.67
C THR A 119 29.01 -26.00 -26.36
N ILE A 120 29.03 -24.86 -25.66
CA ILE A 120 28.70 -23.54 -26.25
C ILE A 120 29.65 -23.27 -27.41
N ASN A 121 30.96 -23.41 -27.23
CA ASN A 121 31.96 -23.19 -28.29
C ASN A 121 31.76 -24.12 -29.49
N GLU A 122 31.35 -25.37 -29.29
CA GLU A 122 31.10 -26.34 -30.36
C GLU A 122 29.87 -26.02 -31.22
N VAL A 123 28.89 -25.28 -30.70
CA VAL A 123 27.62 -24.98 -31.42
C VAL A 123 27.54 -23.56 -31.97
N ILE A 124 28.58 -22.73 -31.79
CA ILE A 124 28.62 -21.41 -32.41
C ILE A 124 28.64 -21.59 -33.94
N PRO A 125 27.61 -21.15 -34.66
CA PRO A 125 27.65 -21.13 -36.13
C PRO A 125 28.82 -20.27 -36.61
N THR A 126 29.41 -20.61 -37.76
CA THR A 126 30.49 -19.81 -38.37
C THR A 126 30.11 -18.35 -38.60
N ASP A 127 28.81 -18.09 -38.66
CA ASP A 127 28.22 -16.80 -39.02
C ASP A 127 27.93 -15.93 -37.77
N ILE A 128 28.42 -16.36 -36.60
CA ILE A 128 28.26 -15.70 -35.32
C ILE A 128 29.62 -15.40 -34.69
N THR A 129 29.74 -14.21 -34.11
CA THR A 129 30.84 -13.82 -33.23
C THR A 129 30.27 -13.46 -31.86
N ILE A 130 30.56 -14.25 -30.83
CA ILE A 130 30.19 -13.91 -29.44
C ILE A 130 31.08 -12.77 -28.95
N THR A 131 30.48 -11.74 -28.39
CA THR A 131 31.17 -10.56 -27.82
C THR A 131 31.10 -10.50 -26.31
N GLY A 132 30.11 -11.14 -25.70
CA GLY A 132 29.93 -11.16 -24.25
C GLY A 132 29.23 -12.43 -23.79
N LEU A 133 29.63 -12.87 -22.61
CA LEU A 133 28.98 -13.95 -21.90
C LEU A 133 28.97 -13.60 -20.42
N GLU A 134 27.78 -13.44 -19.86
CA GLU A 134 27.56 -13.04 -18.48
C GLU A 134 26.74 -14.10 -17.76
N TYR A 135 27.11 -14.35 -16.50
CA TYR A 135 26.43 -15.28 -15.60
C TYR A 135 25.74 -14.47 -14.52
N GLU A 136 24.43 -14.56 -14.46
CA GLU A 136 23.63 -13.90 -13.42
C GLU A 136 22.51 -14.86 -12.98
N ASP A 137 22.35 -15.08 -11.68
CA ASP A 137 21.17 -15.72 -11.06
C ASP A 137 20.62 -16.98 -11.76
N GLY A 138 21.50 -17.93 -12.10
CA GLY A 138 21.11 -19.20 -12.71
C GLY A 138 20.77 -19.12 -14.20
N GLN A 139 21.10 -18.03 -14.88
CA GLN A 139 21.02 -17.89 -16.33
C GLN A 139 22.36 -17.47 -16.93
N VAL A 140 22.51 -17.69 -18.24
CA VAL A 140 23.64 -17.23 -19.04
C VAL A 140 23.13 -16.28 -20.10
N VAL A 141 23.59 -15.05 -20.06
CA VAL A 141 23.29 -14.05 -21.08
C VAL A 141 24.43 -14.08 -22.09
N ILE A 142 24.11 -14.38 -23.35
CA ILE A 142 25.07 -14.41 -24.45
C ILE A 142 24.75 -13.24 -25.38
N SER A 143 25.75 -12.40 -25.61
CA SER A 143 25.69 -11.30 -26.57
C SER A 143 26.70 -11.50 -27.69
N GLY A 144 26.33 -11.12 -28.90
CA GLY A 144 27.18 -11.30 -30.06
C GLY A 144 26.69 -10.56 -31.28
N ASN A 145 27.44 -10.72 -32.36
CA ASN A 145 27.06 -10.23 -33.67
C ASN A 145 26.93 -11.39 -34.66
N ALA A 146 26.02 -11.27 -35.62
CA ALA A 146 25.76 -12.26 -36.65
C ALA A 146 25.70 -11.63 -38.05
N PHE A 147 26.04 -12.42 -39.07
CA PHE A 147 25.88 -12.03 -40.48
C PHE A 147 24.42 -12.04 -40.94
N THR A 148 23.64 -12.99 -40.44
CA THR A 148 22.22 -13.17 -40.78
C THR A 148 21.36 -13.06 -39.53
N ALA A 149 20.12 -12.60 -39.69
CA ALA A 149 19.16 -12.55 -38.59
C ALA A 149 18.69 -13.96 -38.14
N SER A 150 18.88 -14.99 -38.98
CA SER A 150 18.51 -16.38 -38.64
C SER A 150 19.56 -17.10 -37.81
N ALA A 151 20.85 -16.75 -37.94
CA ALA A 151 21.91 -17.46 -37.24
C ALA A 151 21.72 -17.49 -35.71
N PRO A 152 21.33 -16.40 -35.01
CA PRO A 152 21.08 -16.45 -33.57
C PRO A 152 19.92 -17.38 -33.20
N LEU A 153 18.89 -17.47 -34.04
CA LEU A 153 17.75 -18.38 -33.86
C LEU A 153 18.20 -19.84 -33.97
N GLU A 154 19.02 -20.14 -34.98
CA GLU A 154 19.59 -21.47 -35.19
C GLU A 154 20.50 -21.89 -34.03
N MET A 155 21.35 -20.97 -33.54
CA MET A 155 22.20 -21.20 -32.38
C MET A 155 21.38 -21.48 -31.12
N ALA A 156 20.33 -20.69 -30.86
CA ALA A 156 19.43 -20.88 -29.72
C ALA A 156 18.77 -22.26 -29.76
N GLN A 157 18.28 -22.68 -30.93
CA GLN A 157 17.68 -24.01 -31.12
C GLN A 157 18.70 -25.13 -30.85
N LEU A 158 19.91 -25.02 -31.42
CA LEU A 158 20.96 -26.04 -31.22
C LEU A 158 21.39 -26.18 -29.76
N LEU A 159 21.47 -25.06 -29.04
CA LEU A 159 21.79 -25.05 -27.61
C LEU A 159 20.72 -25.74 -26.76
N GLN A 160 19.45 -25.58 -27.14
CA GLN A 160 18.34 -26.27 -26.48
C GLN A 160 18.29 -27.76 -26.86
N ASP A 161 18.52 -28.10 -28.13
CA ASP A 161 18.54 -29.50 -28.62
C ASP A 161 19.67 -30.32 -27.99
N LYS A 162 20.85 -29.70 -27.80
CA LYS A 162 21.98 -30.31 -27.08
C LYS A 162 21.79 -30.35 -25.56
N LYS A 163 20.69 -29.81 -25.04
CA LYS A 163 20.40 -29.70 -23.59
C LYS A 163 21.48 -28.92 -22.82
N THR A 164 22.13 -27.99 -23.48
CA THR A 164 23.04 -27.03 -22.83
C THR A 164 22.25 -26.10 -21.92
N PHE A 165 21.05 -25.73 -22.34
CA PHE A 165 20.08 -24.97 -21.57
C PHE A 165 18.73 -25.71 -21.56
N TYR A 166 17.98 -25.55 -20.48
CA TYR A 166 16.59 -26.04 -20.42
C TYR A 166 15.67 -25.21 -21.31
N TYR A 167 15.94 -23.91 -21.40
CA TYR A 167 15.20 -22.96 -22.23
C TYR A 167 16.15 -21.86 -22.73
N VAL A 168 15.89 -21.36 -23.94
CA VAL A 168 16.61 -20.21 -24.51
C VAL A 168 15.60 -19.15 -24.93
N SER A 169 15.73 -17.95 -24.38
CA SER A 169 14.95 -16.77 -24.76
C SER A 169 15.80 -15.87 -25.62
N ILE A 170 15.29 -15.43 -26.77
CA ILE A 170 15.94 -14.38 -27.56
C ILE A 170 15.40 -13.04 -27.10
N ASP A 171 16.28 -12.24 -26.52
CA ASP A 171 15.90 -10.96 -25.94
C ASP A 171 15.92 -9.86 -27.01
N LYS A 172 16.87 -9.94 -27.96
CA LYS A 172 17.04 -8.93 -29.01
C LYS A 172 17.75 -9.46 -30.25
N ILE A 173 17.31 -9.00 -31.42
CA ILE A 173 18.07 -9.08 -32.68
C ILE A 173 17.88 -7.75 -33.41
N ASP A 174 18.93 -6.92 -33.40
CA ASP A 174 18.92 -5.59 -33.99
C ASP A 174 19.83 -5.51 -35.20
N THR A 175 19.45 -4.71 -36.19
CA THR A 175 20.36 -4.38 -37.29
C THR A 175 21.29 -3.25 -36.87
N ILE A 176 22.59 -3.46 -37.01
CA ILE A 176 23.61 -2.43 -36.83
C ILE A 176 23.47 -1.45 -38.00
N THR A 177 23.00 -0.24 -37.73
CA THR A 177 22.80 0.78 -38.76
C THR A 177 24.11 1.40 -39.22
N VAL A 178 24.21 1.62 -40.54
CA VAL A 178 25.40 2.15 -41.26
C VAL A 178 25.90 3.52 -40.74
N ALA A 179 25.10 4.23 -39.95
CA ALA A 179 25.51 5.50 -39.32
C ALA A 179 26.71 5.35 -38.36
N ASP A 180 26.91 4.16 -37.78
CA ASP A 180 28.03 3.85 -36.87
C ASP A 180 29.30 3.39 -37.60
N ILE A 181 29.23 3.27 -38.93
CA ILE A 181 30.24 2.62 -39.77
C ILE A 181 30.57 3.54 -40.96
N GLN A 182 31.08 4.74 -40.68
CA GLN A 182 31.52 5.66 -41.74
C GLN A 182 32.87 5.24 -42.31
N GLY A 183 32.96 5.14 -43.65
CA GLY A 183 34.24 5.00 -44.36
C GLY A 183 34.57 3.61 -44.92
N LEU A 184 33.65 2.64 -44.85
CA LEU A 184 33.86 1.31 -45.43
C LEU A 184 33.30 1.17 -46.85
N THR A 185 33.99 0.39 -47.67
CA THR A 185 33.58 0.02 -49.02
C THR A 185 32.36 -0.92 -49.00
N PRO A 186 31.60 -1.03 -50.11
CA PRO A 186 30.49 -1.98 -50.22
C PRO A 186 30.89 -3.44 -49.97
N GLU A 187 32.14 -3.80 -50.28
CA GLU A 187 32.72 -5.12 -50.05
C GLU A 187 33.04 -5.36 -48.57
N GLU A 188 33.55 -4.33 -47.86
CA GLU A 188 33.75 -4.38 -46.40
C GLU A 188 32.42 -4.35 -45.63
N LEU A 189 31.40 -3.68 -46.13
CA LEU A 189 30.04 -3.74 -45.57
C LEU A 189 29.38 -5.13 -45.72
N ALA A 190 29.86 -5.96 -46.65
CA ALA A 190 29.38 -7.33 -46.82
C ALA A 190 30.03 -8.32 -45.83
N THR A 191 31.17 -7.96 -45.23
CA THR A 191 31.89 -8.78 -44.24
C THR A 191 31.65 -8.37 -42.79
N ILE A 192 30.84 -7.33 -42.56
CA ILE A 192 30.44 -6.93 -41.22
C ILE A 192 29.27 -7.78 -40.73
N ASN A 193 29.36 -8.24 -39.49
CA ASN A 193 28.23 -8.82 -38.78
C ASN A 193 27.16 -7.74 -38.59
N ARG A 194 26.11 -7.77 -39.43
CA ARG A 194 25.11 -6.71 -39.51
C ARG A 194 24.08 -6.75 -38.39
N PHE A 195 24.05 -7.81 -37.61
CA PHE A 195 23.06 -8.00 -36.56
C PHE A 195 23.73 -8.13 -35.21
N TYR A 196 23.32 -7.30 -34.26
CA TYR A 196 23.65 -7.51 -32.85
C TYR A 196 22.52 -8.32 -32.22
N PHE A 197 22.87 -9.35 -31.43
CA PHE A 197 21.88 -10.17 -30.75
C PHE A 197 22.24 -10.37 -29.27
N THR A 198 21.19 -10.61 -28.49
CA THR A 198 21.30 -11.07 -27.10
C THR A 198 20.27 -12.17 -26.87
N PHE A 199 20.70 -13.26 -26.25
CA PHE A 199 19.78 -14.28 -25.78
C PHE A 199 20.18 -14.76 -24.39
N THR A 200 19.19 -15.24 -23.66
CA THR A 200 19.33 -15.72 -22.29
C THR A 200 19.04 -17.21 -22.25
N GLY A 201 20.02 -17.99 -21.80
CA GLY A 201 19.91 -19.43 -21.59
C GLY A 201 19.68 -19.79 -20.12
N ALA A 202 18.65 -20.57 -19.85
CA ALA A 202 18.28 -21.02 -18.52
C ALA A 202 19.06 -22.29 -18.11
N LEU A 203 19.80 -22.22 -17.00
CA LEU A 203 20.59 -23.35 -16.45
C LEU A 203 19.76 -24.35 -15.63
N GLU A 204 18.60 -23.94 -15.14
CA GLU A 204 17.73 -24.75 -14.31
C GLU A 204 16.42 -25.07 -15.04
N SER A 205 15.79 -26.20 -14.68
CA SER A 205 14.51 -26.58 -15.25
C SER A 205 13.34 -25.75 -14.70
N THR A 206 13.53 -25.15 -13.53
CA THR A 206 12.48 -24.42 -12.80
C THR A 206 13.09 -23.28 -12.01
N TYR A 207 12.38 -22.16 -11.91
CA TYR A 207 12.80 -21.02 -11.08
C TYR A 207 11.69 -20.55 -10.17
N SER A 208 12.06 -19.89 -9.07
CA SER A 208 11.12 -19.23 -8.18
C SER A 208 10.78 -17.84 -8.69
N VAL A 209 9.49 -17.55 -8.80
CA VAL A 209 8.97 -16.19 -8.96
C VAL A 209 8.29 -15.79 -7.66
N THR A 210 8.80 -14.74 -7.02
CA THR A 210 8.24 -14.18 -5.79
C THR A 210 7.76 -12.78 -6.06
N TYR A 211 6.59 -12.42 -5.55
CA TYR A 211 6.15 -11.05 -5.50
C TYR A 211 5.71 -10.65 -4.08
N SER A 212 6.00 -9.41 -3.72
CA SER A 212 5.66 -8.83 -2.43
C SER A 212 5.02 -7.46 -2.62
N ARG A 213 4.07 -7.13 -1.74
CA ARG A 213 3.45 -5.80 -1.69
C ARG A 213 3.95 -5.06 -0.46
N ILE A 214 4.43 -3.85 -0.67
CA ILE A 214 5.13 -3.03 0.31
C ILE A 214 4.51 -1.64 0.30
N MET A 215 4.36 -1.01 1.47
CA MET A 215 3.95 0.39 1.56
C MET A 215 5.13 1.30 1.18
N ASP A 216 4.90 2.26 0.29
CA ASP A 216 5.91 3.21 -0.18
C ASP A 216 6.08 4.36 0.82
N ASN A 217 6.59 4.02 1.99
CA ASN A 217 6.96 4.97 3.03
C ASN A 217 8.42 4.76 3.46
N ALA A 218 8.91 5.60 4.37
CA ALA A 218 10.28 5.51 4.87
C ALA A 218 10.62 4.15 5.52
N ALA A 219 9.62 3.44 6.06
CA ALA A 219 9.79 2.16 6.74
C ALA A 219 9.67 0.95 5.81
N GLN A 220 9.16 1.11 4.58
CA GLN A 220 8.91 0.05 3.61
C GLN A 220 8.19 -1.16 4.21
N THR A 221 7.09 -0.91 4.92
CA THR A 221 6.35 -1.95 5.65
C THR A 221 5.65 -2.91 4.68
N PRO A 222 5.83 -4.24 4.78
CA PRO A 222 5.05 -5.19 4.00
C PRO A 222 3.55 -5.09 4.30
N ILE A 223 2.72 -5.00 3.26
CA ILE A 223 1.25 -4.93 3.40
C ILE A 223 0.58 -6.26 3.09
N SER A 224 1.32 -7.24 2.56
CA SER A 224 0.83 -8.61 2.39
C SER A 224 1.97 -9.62 2.56
N THR A 225 1.63 -10.88 2.85
CA THR A 225 2.62 -11.96 2.81
C THR A 225 3.12 -12.14 1.37
N PRO A 226 4.44 -12.28 1.15
CA PRO A 226 4.96 -12.57 -0.18
C PRO A 226 4.35 -13.85 -0.74
N THR A 227 3.97 -13.79 -2.01
CA THR A 227 3.49 -14.96 -2.77
C THR A 227 4.63 -15.47 -3.62
N SER A 228 4.83 -16.78 -3.63
CA SER A 228 5.87 -17.43 -4.42
C SER A 228 5.28 -18.57 -5.25
N ALA A 229 5.72 -18.69 -6.49
CA ALA A 229 5.43 -19.81 -7.37
C ALA A 229 6.75 -20.38 -7.90
N THR A 230 6.77 -21.69 -8.16
CA THR A 230 7.87 -22.35 -8.89
C THR A 230 7.35 -22.65 -10.27
N LEU A 231 7.98 -22.08 -11.29
CA LEU A 231 7.58 -22.21 -12.70
C LEU A 231 8.69 -22.87 -13.50
N ALA A 232 8.31 -23.56 -14.58
CA ALA A 232 9.30 -24.15 -15.48
C ALA A 232 10.04 -23.06 -16.27
N ALA A 233 11.29 -23.34 -16.65
CA ALA A 233 12.05 -22.45 -17.51
C ALA A 233 11.32 -22.25 -18.85
N GLY A 234 11.10 -21.00 -19.24
CA GLY A 234 10.35 -20.59 -20.42
C GLY A 234 8.84 -20.46 -20.23
N GLU A 235 8.31 -20.87 -19.07
CA GLU A 235 6.90 -20.67 -18.72
C GLU A 235 6.61 -19.17 -18.55
N GLU A 236 5.38 -18.77 -18.89
CA GLU A 236 4.94 -17.39 -18.73
C GLU A 236 4.44 -17.17 -17.30
N PHE A 237 5.00 -16.17 -16.63
CA PHE A 237 4.48 -15.65 -15.38
C PHE A 237 3.60 -14.43 -15.67
N LEU A 238 2.38 -14.44 -15.12
CA LEU A 238 1.44 -13.32 -15.21
C LEU A 238 1.00 -12.90 -13.81
N LEU A 239 1.17 -11.61 -13.50
CA LEU A 239 0.65 -10.97 -12.31
C LEU A 239 -0.33 -9.87 -12.71
N MET A 240 -1.61 -10.10 -12.46
CA MET A 240 -2.70 -9.18 -12.76
C MET A 240 -2.99 -8.25 -11.58
N ASP A 241 -3.75 -7.19 -11.85
CA ASP A 241 -4.28 -6.25 -10.86
C ASP A 241 -3.19 -5.62 -9.99
N ILE A 242 -2.12 -5.16 -10.65
CA ILE A 242 -0.98 -4.56 -9.95
C ILE A 242 -1.23 -3.11 -9.55
N ASN A 243 -2.12 -2.38 -10.23
CA ASN A 243 -2.29 -0.94 -10.06
C ASN A 243 -2.90 -0.57 -8.71
N SER A 244 -3.79 -1.40 -8.17
CA SER A 244 -4.43 -1.17 -6.89
C SER A 244 -4.44 -2.42 -6.03
N PHE A 245 -4.47 -2.22 -4.72
CA PHE A 245 -4.56 -3.28 -3.75
C PHE A 245 -5.48 -2.85 -2.60
N GLU A 246 -6.42 -3.69 -2.21
CA GLU A 246 -7.32 -3.42 -1.09
C GLU A 246 -6.93 -4.27 0.11
N MET A 247 -6.80 -3.64 1.27
CA MET A 247 -6.57 -4.32 2.54
C MET A 247 -7.45 -3.71 3.63
N GLY A 248 -8.50 -4.42 4.03
CA GLY A 248 -9.53 -3.89 4.91
C GLY A 248 -10.33 -2.79 4.20
N ASP A 249 -10.51 -1.64 4.86
CA ASP A 249 -11.25 -0.49 4.31
C ASP A 249 -10.34 0.53 3.59
N LYS A 250 -9.09 0.15 3.30
CA LYS A 250 -8.08 1.02 2.67
C LYS A 250 -7.75 0.53 1.27
N GLU A 251 -7.73 1.47 0.33
CA GLU A 251 -7.28 1.27 -1.04
C GLU A 251 -5.85 1.82 -1.17
N TYR A 252 -4.99 1.05 -1.83
CA TYR A 252 -3.60 1.38 -2.07
C TYR A 252 -3.35 1.45 -3.58
N THR A 253 -2.58 2.43 -4.04
CA THR A 253 -2.23 2.63 -5.45
C THR A 253 -0.74 2.41 -5.67
N LEU A 254 -0.38 1.67 -6.72
CA LEU A 254 1.00 1.37 -7.08
C LEU A 254 1.74 2.67 -7.42
N THR A 255 2.86 2.91 -6.74
CA THR A 255 3.73 4.07 -6.97
C THR A 255 5.01 3.71 -7.70
N ARG A 256 5.58 2.54 -7.39
CA ARG A 256 6.78 2.03 -8.05
C ARG A 256 6.86 0.50 -7.97
N MET A 257 7.67 -0.06 -8.85
CA MET A 257 7.98 -1.48 -8.91
C MET A 257 9.49 -1.67 -8.95
N LEU A 258 10.00 -2.68 -8.27
CA LEU A 258 11.35 -3.20 -8.48
C LEU A 258 11.27 -4.65 -8.94
N ILE A 259 12.10 -5.00 -9.92
CA ILE A 259 12.27 -6.37 -10.41
C ILE A 259 13.73 -6.71 -10.16
N ASN A 260 13.99 -7.76 -9.38
CA ASN A 260 15.34 -8.15 -8.94
C ASN A 260 16.12 -6.97 -8.34
N GLY A 261 15.42 -6.15 -7.52
CA GLY A 261 16.00 -4.97 -6.87
C GLY A 261 16.28 -3.77 -7.78
N LYS A 262 16.04 -3.87 -9.09
CA LYS A 262 16.23 -2.78 -10.07
C LYS A 262 14.87 -2.19 -10.47
N ARG A 263 14.82 -0.88 -10.67
CA ARG A 263 13.63 -0.22 -11.19
C ARG A 263 13.52 -0.51 -12.70
N PRO A 264 12.35 -0.92 -13.21
CA PRO A 264 12.10 -1.01 -14.65
C PRO A 264 12.36 0.34 -15.35
N SER A 265 12.56 0.30 -16.67
CA SER A 265 12.59 1.54 -17.46
C SER A 265 11.26 2.29 -17.30
N ASN A 266 11.27 3.61 -17.55
CA ASN A 266 10.02 4.39 -17.48
C ASN A 266 8.98 3.88 -18.50
N GLU A 267 9.43 3.50 -19.70
CA GLU A 267 8.58 2.93 -20.75
C GLU A 267 7.96 1.59 -20.30
N ASP A 268 8.75 0.69 -19.71
CA ASP A 268 8.22 -0.57 -19.18
C ASP A 268 7.23 -0.33 -18.04
N MET A 269 7.54 0.60 -17.14
CA MET A 269 6.64 0.93 -16.02
C MET A 269 5.31 1.51 -16.52
N GLU A 270 5.34 2.41 -17.50
CA GLU A 270 4.13 2.95 -18.13
C GLU A 270 3.30 1.86 -18.80
N ARG A 271 3.96 0.91 -19.49
CA ARG A 271 3.29 -0.26 -20.07
C ARG A 271 2.62 -1.12 -19.00
N PHE A 272 3.32 -1.43 -17.90
CA PHE A 272 2.75 -2.24 -16.82
C PHE A 272 1.55 -1.57 -16.16
N ILE A 273 1.62 -0.26 -15.92
CA ILE A 273 0.50 0.51 -15.36
C ILE A 273 -0.68 0.54 -16.33
N ALA A 274 -0.43 0.80 -17.62
CA ALA A 274 -1.49 0.87 -18.62
C ALA A 274 -2.19 -0.48 -18.81
N ALA A 275 -1.44 -1.58 -18.78
CA ALA A 275 -1.97 -2.93 -18.89
C ALA A 275 -2.56 -3.47 -17.58
N ASN A 276 -2.25 -2.84 -16.44
CA ASN A 276 -2.58 -3.32 -15.09
C ASN A 276 -2.06 -4.74 -14.82
N GLU A 277 -0.90 -5.08 -15.39
CA GLU A 277 -0.29 -6.40 -15.23
C GLU A 277 1.23 -6.35 -15.41
N TYR A 278 1.88 -7.39 -14.92
CA TYR A 278 3.27 -7.73 -15.24
C TYR A 278 3.30 -9.14 -15.81
N ALA A 279 3.77 -9.26 -17.06
CA ALA A 279 3.95 -10.52 -17.75
C ALA A 279 5.40 -10.69 -18.19
N THR A 280 5.96 -11.88 -18.00
CA THR A 280 7.32 -12.20 -18.46
C THR A 280 7.50 -13.71 -18.62
N ARG A 281 8.52 -14.12 -19.38
CA ARG A 281 8.95 -15.53 -19.41
C ARG A 281 10.02 -15.77 -18.35
N VAL A 282 9.93 -16.91 -17.70
CA VAL A 282 10.82 -17.30 -16.61
C VAL A 282 12.12 -17.87 -17.17
N THR A 283 13.18 -17.08 -17.20
CA THR A 283 14.54 -17.55 -17.58
C THR A 283 15.49 -17.62 -16.40
N SER A 284 15.13 -16.97 -15.30
CA SER A 284 15.84 -16.92 -14.03
C SER A 284 14.86 -16.71 -12.89
N LYS A 285 15.40 -16.60 -11.68
CA LYS A 285 14.62 -16.17 -10.52
C LYS A 285 14.16 -14.73 -10.68
N ILE A 286 12.92 -14.49 -10.26
CA ILE A 286 12.28 -13.19 -10.35
C ILE A 286 11.75 -12.81 -8.96
N ASP A 287 12.24 -11.70 -8.43
CA ASP A 287 11.75 -11.05 -7.21
C ASP A 287 11.10 -9.71 -7.57
N ILE A 288 9.79 -9.62 -7.37
CA ILE A 288 8.98 -8.46 -7.70
C ILE A 288 8.57 -7.76 -6.41
N GLN A 289 8.95 -6.51 -6.26
CA GLN A 289 8.55 -5.67 -5.14
C GLN A 289 7.63 -4.57 -5.64
N LEU A 290 6.36 -4.67 -5.29
CA LEU A 290 5.32 -3.71 -5.63
C LEU A 290 5.15 -2.74 -4.46
N TYR A 291 5.45 -1.46 -4.70
CA TYR A 291 5.34 -0.42 -3.69
C TYR A 291 4.07 0.39 -3.91
N TYR A 292 3.29 0.54 -2.85
CA TYR A 292 2.00 1.22 -2.90
C TYR A 292 1.90 2.38 -1.90
N ALA A 293 1.25 3.46 -2.30
CA ALA A 293 0.81 4.51 -1.39
C ALA A 293 -0.67 4.31 -1.04
N GLU A 294 -1.05 4.61 0.20
CA GLU A 294 -2.47 4.67 0.59
C GLU A 294 -3.15 5.78 -0.23
N LYS A 295 -4.26 5.45 -0.89
CA LYS A 295 -5.06 6.43 -1.60
C LYS A 295 -5.67 7.37 -0.56
N GLU A 296 -5.30 8.64 -0.60
CA GLU A 296 -5.96 9.65 0.24
C GLU A 296 -7.45 9.60 -0.09
N GLY A 297 -8.26 9.15 0.86
CA GLY A 297 -9.70 9.18 0.70
C GLY A 297 -10.13 10.62 0.48
N ASP A 298 -10.93 10.87 -0.56
CA ASP A 298 -11.66 12.14 -0.68
C ASP A 298 -12.35 12.38 0.66
N ALA A 299 -11.86 13.38 1.41
CA ALA A 299 -12.43 13.73 2.70
C ALA A 299 -13.92 14.03 2.48
N LYS A 300 -14.79 13.15 2.99
CA LYS A 300 -16.24 13.36 3.00
C LYS A 300 -16.64 14.40 4.04
#